data_AF-A0A2S6QIS4-F1
#
_entry.id   AF-A0A2S6QIS4-F1
#
_cell.length_a   1.000
_cell.length_b   1.000
_cell.length_c   1.000
_cell.angle_alpha   90.00
_cell.angle_beta   90.00
_cell.angle_gamma   90.00
#
_symmetry.space_group_name_H-M   'P 1'
#
loop_
_entity.id
_entity.type
_entity.pdbx_description
1 polymer ?
#
loop_
_entity_poly.entity_id
_entity_poly.type
_entity_poly.pdbx_seq_one_letter_code
_entity_poly.pdbx_strand_id
1 'polypeptide(L)' 'MKDPDSLDAEYYENLRKHLSEDEITQIGIFLCFNAGYHTFFGTLKFYPMYSPDGRLVGQEESERLYGAAPSSLQSMAAE' A
#
# COMPACT_ATOMS: atom_id res chain seq x y z
N MET A 1 6.07 3.60 1.92
CA MET A 1 7.04 4.66 1.57
C MET A 1 7.41 5.32 2.89
N LYS A 2 8.66 5.24 3.34
CA LYS A 2 9.02 5.71 4.69
C LYS A 2 9.26 7.21 4.77
N ASP A 3 9.55 7.84 3.64
CA ASP A 3 9.78 9.27 3.52
C ASP A 3 9.46 9.70 2.08
N PRO A 4 8.45 10.55 1.83
CA PRO A 4 8.18 11.07 0.50
C PRO A 4 9.23 12.08 0.01
N ASP A 5 9.94 12.74 0.92
CA ASP A 5 10.95 13.75 0.58
C ASP A 5 12.25 13.12 0.09
N SER A 6 12.40 11.79 0.24
CA SER A 6 13.55 11.04 -0.27
C SER A 6 13.47 10.72 -1.78
N LEU A 7 12.39 11.10 -2.48
CA LEU A 7 12.21 10.91 -3.92
C LEU A 7 12.78 12.09 -4.71
N ASP A 8 14.09 12.32 -4.58
CA ASP A 8 14.78 13.43 -5.21
C ASP A 8 15.27 13.11 -6.64
N ALA A 9 15.94 14.09 -7.27
CA ALA A 9 16.48 13.92 -8.61
C ALA A 9 17.50 12.77 -8.69
N GLU A 10 18.32 12.55 -7.65
CA GLU A 10 19.32 11.47 -7.63
C GLU A 10 18.66 10.09 -7.61
N TYR A 11 17.55 9.94 -6.87
CA TYR A 11 16.75 8.74 -6.85
C TYR A 11 16.23 8.37 -8.25
N TYR A 12 15.62 9.34 -8.96
CA TYR A 12 15.10 9.11 -10.30
C TYR A 12 16.20 8.87 -11.34
N GLU A 13 17.35 9.56 -11.23
CA GLU A 13 18.51 9.28 -12.09
C GLU A 13 19.04 7.85 -11.89
N ASN A 14 19.04 7.34 -10.66
CA ASN A 14 19.40 5.95 -10.40
C ASN A 14 18.37 4.96 -10.96
N LEU A 15 17.07 5.26 -10.88
CA LEU A 15 16.04 4.42 -11.51
C LEU A 15 16.19 4.34 -13.04
N ARG A 16 16.51 5.46 -13.69
CA ARG A 16 16.73 5.53 -15.15
C ARG A 16 17.89 4.66 -15.64
N LYS A 17 18.81 4.23 -14.76
CA LYS A 17 19.87 3.26 -15.11
C LYS A 17 19.35 1.84 -15.35
N HIS A 18 18.15 1.54 -14.86
CA HIS A 18 17.59 0.19 -14.84
C HIS A 18 16.24 0.08 -15.56
N LEU A 19 15.50 1.18 -15.66
CA LEU A 19 14.13 1.23 -16.16
C LEU A 19 13.97 2.36 -17.17
N SER A 20 13.08 2.15 -18.14
CA SER A 20 12.60 3.19 -19.04
C SER A 20 11.69 4.19 -18.32
N GLU A 21 11.48 5.36 -18.91
CA GLU A 21 10.56 6.37 -18.35
C GLU A 21 9.11 5.85 -18.26
N ASP A 22 8.68 5.04 -19.21
CA ASP A 22 7.36 4.41 -19.21
C ASP A 22 7.20 3.43 -18.03
N GLU A 23 8.22 2.60 -17.77
CA GLU A 23 8.22 1.67 -16.63
C GLU A 23 8.21 2.42 -15.29
N ILE A 24 9.02 3.48 -15.15
CA ILE A 24 9.05 4.33 -13.96
C ILE A 24 7.66 4.96 -13.73
N THR A 25 7.02 5.44 -14.80
CA THR A 25 5.68 6.02 -14.75
C THR A 25 4.62 4.99 -14.33
N GLN A 26 4.66 3.79 -14.90
CA GLN A 26 3.74 2.70 -14.55
C GLN A 26 3.88 2.27 -13.09
N ILE A 27 5.12 2.19 -12.57
CA ILE A 27 5.38 1.90 -11.16
C ILE A 27 4.78 2.99 -10.27
N GLY A 28 4.98 4.27 -10.62
CA GLY A 28 4.39 5.39 -9.89
C GLY A 28 2.86 5.32 -9.84
N ILE A 29 2.23 5.06 -11.00
CA ILE A 29 0.78 4.86 -11.10
C ILE A 29 0.33 3.71 -10.20
N PHE A 30 0.97 2.54 -10.29
CA PHE A 30 0.63 1.38 -9.49
C PHE A 30 0.71 1.67 -7.99
N LEU A 31 1.79 2.31 -7.53
CA LEU A 31 1.99 2.66 -6.12
C LEU A 31 0.92 3.64 -5.63
N CYS A 32 0.60 4.67 -6.40
CA CYS A 32 -0.43 5.64 -6.07
C CYS A 32 -1.81 4.99 -5.94
N PHE A 33 -2.21 4.18 -6.93
CA PHE A 33 -3.49 3.46 -6.87
C PHE A 33 -3.52 2.47 -5.72
N ASN A 34 -2.44 1.71 -5.47
CA ASN A 34 -2.38 0.75 -4.39
C ASN A 34 -2.54 1.42 -3.00
N ALA A 35 -1.83 2.53 -2.77
CA ALA A 35 -1.97 3.32 -1.55
C ALA A 35 -3.37 3.93 -1.40
N GLY A 36 -3.92 4.46 -2.49
CA GLY A 36 -5.29 4.99 -2.53
C GLY A 36 -6.34 3.93 -2.20
N TYR A 37 -6.21 2.72 -2.76
CA TYR A 37 -7.09 1.60 -2.47
C TYR A 37 -7.01 1.15 -1.02
N HIS A 38 -5.80 1.01 -0.45
CA HIS A 38 -5.66 0.66 0.96
C HIS A 38 -6.34 1.68 1.87
N THR A 39 -6.22 2.98 1.55
CA THR A 39 -6.88 4.05 2.30
C THR A 39 -8.39 3.95 2.15
N PHE A 40 -8.91 3.94 0.92
CA PHE A 40 -10.33 3.94 0.63
C PHE A 40 -11.05 2.68 1.15
N PHE A 41 -10.54 1.49 0.83
CA PHE A 41 -11.13 0.23 1.30
C PHE A 41 -10.97 0.02 2.82
N GLY A 42 -9.92 0.61 3.42
CA GLY A 42 -9.80 0.72 4.86
C GLY A 42 -10.98 1.45 5.50
N THR A 43 -11.44 2.57 4.90
CA THR A 43 -12.64 3.29 5.41
C THR A 43 -13.93 2.49 5.33
N LEU A 44 -14.01 1.55 4.37
CA LEU A 44 -15.17 0.69 4.17
C LEU A 44 -15.13 -0.59 5.01
N LYS A 45 -14.07 -0.80 5.79
CA LYS A 45 -13.79 -2.07 6.49
C LYS A 45 -13.85 -3.28 5.55
N PHE A 46 -13.38 -3.10 4.32
CA PHE A 46 -13.38 -4.16 3.32
C PHE A 46 -12.17 -5.07 3.54
N TYR A 47 -12.32 -6.04 4.43
CA TYR A 47 -11.26 -6.98 4.79
C TYR A 47 -11.35 -8.28 3.98
N PRO A 48 -10.24 -9.03 3.80
CA PRO A 48 -10.25 -10.33 3.15
C PRO A 48 -11.27 -11.31 3.75
N MET A 49 -12.07 -11.95 2.89
CA MET A 49 -13.11 -12.91 3.32
C MET A 49 -12.57 -14.31 3.61
N TYR A 50 -11.29 -14.55 3.40
CA TYR A 50 -10.62 -15.82 3.70
C TYR A 50 -9.55 -15.59 4.76
N SER A 51 -9.47 -16.49 5.73
CA SER A 51 -8.38 -16.54 6.70
C SER A 51 -7.05 -16.93 6.03
N PRO A 52 -5.90 -16.77 6.73
CA PRO A 52 -4.60 -17.15 6.17
C PRO A 52 -4.47 -18.64 5.80
N ASP A 53 -5.24 -19.50 6.46
CA ASP A 53 -5.37 -20.94 6.18
C ASP A 53 -6.44 -21.28 5.12
N GLY A 54 -7.10 -20.27 4.53
CA GLY A 54 -8.00 -20.43 3.37
C GLY A 54 -9.46 -20.74 3.71
N ARG A 55 -9.88 -20.63 4.98
CA ARG A 55 -11.28 -20.80 5.38
C ARG A 55 -12.05 -19.49 5.17
N LEU A 56 -13.31 -19.58 4.75
CA LEU A 56 -14.21 -18.43 4.70
C LEU A 56 -14.49 -17.90 6.12
N VAL A 57 -14.33 -16.59 6.32
CA VAL A 57 -14.54 -15.92 7.60
C VAL A 57 -15.66 -14.87 7.51
N GLY A 58 -16.28 -14.57 8.64
CA GLY A 58 -17.23 -13.46 8.76
C GLY A 58 -16.52 -12.12 8.99
N GLN A 59 -17.28 -11.03 8.92
CA GLN A 59 -16.76 -9.66 9.07
C GLN A 59 -15.97 -9.43 10.37
N GLU A 60 -16.51 -9.88 11.52
CA GLU A 60 -15.86 -9.67 12.82
C GLU A 60 -14.52 -10.40 12.92
N GLU A 61 -14.48 -11.66 12.45
CA GLU A 61 -13.25 -12.44 12.42
C GLU A 61 -12.23 -11.84 11.44
N SER A 62 -12.70 -11.39 10.28
CA SER A 62 -11.88 -10.72 9.28
C SER A 62 -11.29 -9.40 9.81
N GLU A 63 -12.08 -8.58 10.52
CA GLU A 63 -11.60 -7.34 11.16
C GLU A 63 -10.56 -7.62 12.24
N ARG A 64 -10.69 -8.70 13.02
CA ARG A 64 -9.64 -9.08 13.98
C ARG A 64 -8.34 -9.50 13.30
N LEU A 65 -8.43 -10.15 12.15
CA LEU A 65 -7.26 -10.64 11.41
C LEU A 65 -6.56 -9.53 10.61
N TYR A 66 -7.32 -8.59 10.04
CA TYR A 66 -6.84 -7.64 9.04
C TYR A 66 -7.12 -6.17 9.35
N GLY A 67 -7.86 -5.88 10.42
CA GLY A 67 -8.29 -4.53 10.78
C GLY A 67 -7.20 -3.63 11.37
N ALA A 68 -6.04 -4.19 11.71
CA ALA A 68 -4.88 -3.38 12.06
C ALA A 68 -4.43 -2.54 10.85
N ALA A 69 -4.07 -1.29 11.08
CA ALA A 69 -3.56 -0.42 10.03
C ALA A 69 -2.36 -1.12 9.34
N PRO A 70 -2.35 -1.19 7.98
CA PRO A 70 -1.23 -1.78 7.27
C PRO A 70 0.05 -1.02 7.64
N SER A 71 1.18 -1.72 7.68
CA SER A 71 2.48 -1.13 8.07
C SER A 71 2.86 0.10 7.23
N SER A 72 2.33 0.21 6.01
CA SER A 72 2.47 1.38 5.13
C SER A 72 1.80 2.66 5.66
N LEU A 73 0.83 2.56 6.57
CA LEU A 73 0.08 3.67 7.16
C LEU A 73 0.44 3.93 8.63
N GLN A 74 1.23 3.06 9.27
CA GLN A 74 1.57 3.19 10.69
C GLN A 74 2.42 4.42 11.01
N SER A 75 3.13 5.01 10.04
CA SER A 75 3.87 6.27 10.23
C SER A 75 3.00 7.52 10.16
N MET A 76 1.79 7.45 9.60
CA MET A 76 0.87 8.60 9.49
C MET A 76 -0.02 8.79 10.73
N ALA A 77 -0.08 7.81 11.62
CA ALA A 77 -0.92 7.85 12.83
C ALA A 77 -0.17 8.39 14.07
N ALA A 78 1.10 8.77 13.92
CA ALA A 78 1.96 9.27 15.00
C ALA A 78 2.11 10.82 15.00
N GLU A 79 1.36 11.51 14.16
CA GLU A 79 1.18 12.98 14.12
C GLU A 79 -0.26 13.34 14.51
#